data_AF-A0A2R6W060-F1
#
_entry.id   AF-A0A2R6W060-F1
#
_cell.length_a   1.000
_cell.length_b   1.000
_cell.length_c   1.000
_cell.angle_alpha   90.00
_cell.angle_beta   90.00
_cell.angle_gamma   90.00
#
_symmetry.space_group_name_H-M   'P 1'
#
loop_
_entity.id
_entity.type
_entity.pdbx_description
1 polymer ?
#
loop_
_entity_poly.entity_id
_entity_poly.type
_entity_poly.pdbx_seq_one_letter_code
_entity_poly.pdbx_strand_id
1 'polypeptide(L)'
;MVSGIMARSSLLWLVHILVLCALTTVHAQNDKFVYKFSSGDMVCKNSQAGVSCTNPPRSAMNTAGFSPSHHNIISFNADGNYALGFETATSGSVYLSIYSYNPRDKSAGPFIWRAATSSGVHVQVPAASSLKFSKSGNIELIDTKGVVQWTPMAAGLGVTDFQFNFRKQSNAIAGNMLLYNQDRQVVWQSIPDVEKNSFKFDMEHRPDMVCTNQRQGVQCTPPLEYPMHPSKGSDSHRNLISLDINGLYALGFEKSTRGFHLSIYPWSPIRNTAGPAIWRAATRGANVLVDERGTFTFSHDGALELKDSHNKLVWTTNTQGKASDLNFNLDSGELRLYNVGRSIVWSSAERHRAS
;
A
#
# COMPACT_ATOMS: atom_id res chain seq x y z
N MET A 1 -58.60 -63.37 1.38
CA MET A 1 -58.27 -62.82 2.70
C MET A 1 -57.43 -61.58 2.49
N VAL A 2 -58.06 -60.43 2.82
CA VAL A 2 -57.52 -59.19 3.43
C VAL A 2 -56.22 -58.62 2.82
N SER A 3 -56.22 -57.45 2.17
CA SER A 3 -56.32 -56.11 2.77
C SER A 3 -56.40 -55.07 1.62
N GLY A 4 -57.06 -53.92 1.65
CA GLY A 4 -57.70 -53.15 2.71
C GLY A 4 -57.81 -51.69 2.22
N ILE A 5 -59.06 -51.21 2.15
CA ILE A 5 -59.52 -49.84 2.46
C ILE A 5 -59.23 -48.69 1.45
N MET A 6 -60.34 -48.22 0.87
CA MET A 6 -60.52 -46.99 0.09
C MET A 6 -60.49 -45.72 0.97
N ALA A 7 -60.12 -44.58 0.39
CA ALA A 7 -60.92 -43.33 0.36
C ALA A 7 -60.15 -42.25 -0.44
N ARG A 8 -60.60 -41.88 -1.64
CA ARG A 8 -61.45 -40.69 -1.92
C ARG A 8 -60.93 -39.40 -1.26
N SER A 9 -60.41 -38.46 -2.07
CA SER A 9 -61.15 -37.24 -2.45
C SER A 9 -60.26 -36.09 -2.96
N SER A 10 -60.77 -35.48 -4.03
CA SER A 10 -60.73 -34.04 -4.36
C SER A 10 -59.39 -33.32 -4.55
N LEU A 11 -59.00 -33.36 -5.82
CA LEU A 11 -58.40 -32.31 -6.64
C LEU A 11 -58.99 -30.89 -6.35
N LEU A 12 -58.30 -30.04 -5.58
CA LEU A 12 -58.40 -28.57 -5.60
C LEU A 12 -57.35 -27.98 -4.64
N TRP A 13 -56.75 -26.85 -5.05
CA TRP A 13 -55.59 -26.13 -4.48
C TRP A 13 -54.28 -26.33 -5.23
N LEU A 14 -54.23 -25.74 -6.42
CA LEU A 14 -53.01 -25.50 -7.20
C LEU A 14 -52.85 -23.99 -7.38
N VAL A 15 -52.67 -23.26 -6.28
CA VAL A 15 -52.20 -21.87 -6.25
C VAL A 15 -51.39 -21.71 -4.96
N HIS A 16 -50.20 -21.10 -5.06
CA HIS A 16 -49.20 -20.84 -4.00
C HIS A 16 -48.11 -21.91 -3.87
N ILE A 17 -47.09 -21.79 -4.71
CA ILE A 17 -45.70 -21.44 -4.33
C ILE A 17 -44.82 -21.79 -5.53
N LEU A 18 -44.83 -20.90 -6.52
CA LEU A 18 -43.73 -20.78 -7.47
C LEU A 18 -42.67 -19.90 -6.79
N VAL A 19 -42.02 -20.45 -5.76
CA VAL A 19 -40.74 -19.87 -5.31
C VAL A 19 -39.75 -20.21 -6.40
N LEU A 20 -39.28 -19.16 -7.06
CA LEU A 20 -38.12 -19.17 -7.92
C LEU A 20 -36.99 -19.98 -7.24
N CYS A 21 -36.81 -21.24 -7.64
CA CYS A 21 -35.49 -21.86 -7.58
C CYS A 21 -34.67 -21.34 -8.76
N ALA A 22 -34.44 -20.02 -8.78
CA ALA A 22 -33.18 -19.52 -9.27
C ALA A 22 -32.15 -19.96 -8.24
N LEU A 23 -31.52 -21.11 -8.48
CA LEU A 23 -30.21 -21.43 -7.92
C LEU A 23 -29.25 -20.35 -8.44
N THR A 24 -29.31 -19.16 -7.84
CA THR A 24 -28.13 -18.31 -7.76
C THR A 24 -27.18 -19.08 -6.87
N THR A 25 -26.35 -19.92 -7.47
CA THR A 25 -25.05 -20.24 -6.88
C THR A 25 -24.36 -18.90 -6.72
N VAL A 26 -24.53 -18.28 -5.56
CA VAL A 26 -23.62 -17.26 -5.06
C VAL A 26 -22.29 -18.00 -4.97
N HIS A 27 -21.52 -17.95 -6.04
CA HIS A 27 -20.09 -18.18 -5.98
C HIS A 27 -19.60 -17.09 -5.03
N ALA A 28 -19.51 -17.42 -3.75
CA ALA A 28 -18.69 -16.68 -2.82
C ALA A 28 -17.26 -16.81 -3.34
N GLN A 29 -16.89 -15.97 -4.29
CA GLN A 29 -15.50 -15.82 -4.72
C GLN A 29 -14.76 -15.32 -3.48
N ASN A 30 -14.00 -16.24 -2.89
CA ASN A 30 -13.17 -15.93 -1.73
C ASN A 30 -11.97 -15.12 -2.23
N ASP A 31 -12.08 -13.80 -2.24
CA ASP A 31 -11.02 -12.85 -2.67
C ASP A 31 -9.80 -12.79 -1.73
N LYS A 32 -9.65 -13.77 -0.85
CA LYS A 32 -8.75 -13.76 0.31
C LYS A 32 -7.84 -14.96 0.27
N PHE A 33 -6.53 -14.70 0.28
CA PHE A 33 -5.55 -15.75 0.49
C PHE A 33 -5.34 -15.89 2.00
N VAL A 34 -5.71 -17.03 2.57
CA VAL A 34 -5.58 -17.30 4.00
C VAL A 34 -4.70 -18.53 4.19
N TYR A 35 -3.65 -18.39 5.00
CA TYR A 35 -2.76 -19.48 5.36
C TYR A 35 -2.70 -19.63 6.87
N LYS A 36 -3.02 -20.82 7.38
CA LYS A 36 -2.89 -21.14 8.80
C LYS A 36 -1.53 -21.77 9.05
N PHE A 37 -0.71 -21.17 9.91
CA PHE A 37 0.63 -21.69 10.22
C PHE A 37 0.59 -23.05 10.95
N SER A 38 -0.55 -23.41 11.55
CA SER A 38 -0.80 -24.76 12.05
C SER A 38 -0.83 -25.85 10.97
N SER A 39 -0.91 -25.47 9.68
CA SER A 39 -0.89 -26.38 8.55
C SER A 39 0.53 -26.89 8.20
N GLY A 40 1.56 -26.43 8.90
CA GLY A 40 2.97 -26.78 8.66
C GLY A 40 3.74 -25.67 7.97
N ASP A 41 4.86 -26.04 7.32
CA ASP A 41 5.63 -25.10 6.49
C ASP A 41 5.08 -25.10 5.05
N MET A 42 4.99 -23.92 4.43
CA MET A 42 4.77 -23.74 2.99
C MET A 42 5.94 -22.96 2.40
N VAL A 43 6.52 -23.48 1.30
CA VAL A 43 7.63 -22.85 0.60
C VAL A 43 7.22 -22.58 -0.84
N CYS A 44 7.21 -21.32 -1.24
CA CYS A 44 6.95 -20.85 -2.59
C CYS A 44 8.28 -20.54 -3.29
N LYS A 45 8.71 -21.41 -4.20
CA LYS A 45 9.95 -21.29 -4.97
C LYS A 45 9.73 -20.49 -6.24
N ASN A 46 10.59 -19.51 -6.49
CA ASN A 46 10.58 -18.74 -7.73
C ASN A 46 11.42 -19.42 -8.82
N SER A 47 10.93 -19.46 -10.05
CA SER A 47 11.65 -20.01 -11.20
C SER A 47 11.31 -19.25 -12.48
N GLN A 48 12.03 -19.54 -13.58
CA GLN A 48 11.69 -18.99 -14.89
C GLN A 48 10.29 -19.40 -15.36
N ALA A 49 9.79 -20.55 -14.92
CA ALA A 49 8.45 -21.04 -15.25
C ALA A 49 7.34 -20.45 -14.36
N GLY A 50 7.70 -19.62 -13.37
CA GLY A 50 6.78 -19.06 -12.37
C GLY A 50 7.04 -19.59 -10.95
N VAL A 51 6.09 -19.33 -10.06
CA VAL A 51 6.14 -19.77 -8.66
C VAL A 51 5.49 -21.15 -8.49
N SER A 52 6.14 -22.01 -7.70
CA SER A 52 5.56 -23.27 -7.22
C SER A 52 5.62 -23.33 -5.69
N CYS A 53 4.49 -23.62 -5.03
CA CYS A 53 4.38 -23.66 -3.56
C CYS A 53 4.14 -25.08 -3.05
N THR A 54 4.82 -25.48 -1.97
CA THR A 54 4.57 -26.75 -1.27
C THR A 54 3.41 -26.62 -0.30
N ASN A 55 2.45 -27.54 -0.29
CA ASN A 55 1.27 -27.50 0.59
C ASN A 55 0.47 -26.17 0.50
N PRO A 56 0.08 -25.72 -0.70
CA PRO A 56 -0.73 -24.51 -0.83
C PRO A 56 -2.09 -24.72 -0.13
N PRO A 57 -2.69 -23.67 0.45
CA PRO A 57 -4.04 -23.76 1.02
C PRO A 57 -5.04 -24.22 -0.05
N ARG A 58 -6.12 -24.92 0.35
CA ARG A 58 -7.14 -25.46 -0.59
C ARG A 58 -7.82 -24.37 -1.44
N SER A 59 -7.81 -23.14 -0.96
CA SER A 59 -8.30 -21.93 -1.65
C SER A 59 -7.15 -21.03 -2.11
N ALA A 60 -5.94 -21.57 -2.32
CA ALA A 60 -4.83 -20.85 -2.92
C ALA A 60 -5.23 -20.42 -4.33
N MET A 61 -5.58 -19.13 -4.44
CA MET A 61 -5.91 -18.47 -5.69
C MET A 61 -4.78 -18.70 -6.71
N ASN A 62 -5.14 -19.32 -7.84
CA ASN A 62 -4.39 -19.39 -9.09
C ASN A 62 -2.87 -19.50 -8.93
N THR A 63 -2.41 -20.69 -8.53
CA THR A 63 -0.99 -21.07 -8.63
C THR A 63 -0.52 -20.96 -10.08
N ALA A 64 0.55 -20.18 -10.26
CA ALA A 64 1.42 -20.12 -11.42
C ALA A 64 0.82 -19.49 -12.69
N GLY A 65 1.23 -18.25 -12.95
CA GLY A 65 1.17 -17.64 -14.28
C GLY A 65 2.43 -16.82 -14.53
N PHE A 66 3.17 -17.17 -15.58
CA PHE A 66 4.16 -16.29 -16.20
C PHE A 66 3.44 -15.04 -16.71
N SER A 67 3.81 -13.87 -16.20
CA SER A 67 3.52 -12.63 -16.91
C SER A 67 4.72 -12.31 -17.81
N PRO A 68 4.52 -12.09 -19.12
CA PRO A 68 5.57 -11.61 -20.01
C PRO A 68 6.26 -10.32 -19.53
N SER A 69 5.66 -9.58 -18.58
CA SER A 69 6.16 -8.32 -18.04
C SER A 69 6.95 -8.45 -16.73
N HIS A 70 7.75 -9.50 -16.55
CA HIS A 70 8.79 -9.60 -15.50
C HIS A 70 8.32 -9.79 -14.04
N HIS A 71 7.14 -10.38 -13.82
CA HIS A 71 6.59 -10.59 -12.48
C HIS A 71 6.05 -12.01 -12.31
N ASN A 72 6.47 -12.68 -11.23
CA ASN A 72 6.06 -14.04 -10.86
C ASN A 72 5.13 -13.99 -9.65
N ILE A 73 3.96 -14.61 -9.75
CA ILE A 73 2.86 -14.39 -8.79
C ILE A 73 2.74 -15.55 -7.81
N ILE A 74 2.68 -15.24 -6.52
CA ILE A 74 2.35 -16.17 -5.43
C ILE A 74 0.85 -16.22 -5.22
N SER A 75 0.19 -15.06 -5.21
CA SER A 75 -1.26 -14.94 -5.03
C SER A 75 -1.76 -13.61 -5.60
N PHE A 76 -2.99 -13.56 -6.11
CA PHE A 76 -3.66 -12.33 -6.56
C PHE A 76 -5.17 -12.38 -6.28
N ASN A 77 -5.85 -11.24 -6.28
CA ASN A 77 -7.32 -11.15 -6.16
C ASN A 77 -7.99 -11.45 -7.51
N ALA A 78 -9.04 -12.28 -7.54
CA ALA A 78 -9.87 -12.57 -8.71
C ALA A 78 -10.40 -11.31 -9.43
N ASP A 79 -10.69 -10.24 -8.70
CA ASP A 79 -11.12 -8.94 -9.26
C ASP A 79 -10.00 -8.15 -9.94
N GLY A 80 -8.74 -8.55 -9.74
CA GLY A 80 -7.62 -7.97 -10.47
C GLY A 80 -7.11 -6.62 -10.02
N ASN A 81 -6.92 -6.47 -8.71
CA ASN A 81 -6.38 -5.23 -8.16
C ASN A 81 -4.90 -5.37 -7.77
N TYR A 82 -4.53 -6.42 -7.03
CA TYR A 82 -3.16 -6.59 -6.52
C TYR A 82 -2.73 -8.06 -6.47
N ALA A 83 -1.43 -8.25 -6.66
CA ALA A 83 -0.73 -9.52 -6.57
C ALA A 83 0.45 -9.42 -5.58
N LEU A 84 0.66 -10.49 -4.82
CA LEU A 84 1.87 -10.75 -4.05
C LEU A 84 2.77 -11.63 -4.90
N GLY A 85 4.04 -11.28 -5.03
CA GLY A 85 4.98 -12.09 -5.81
C GLY A 85 6.39 -11.55 -5.89
N PHE A 86 7.14 -12.09 -6.84
CA PHE A 86 8.50 -11.68 -7.15
C PHE A 86 8.49 -10.72 -8.33
N GLU A 87 9.02 -9.52 -8.12
CA GLU A 87 9.21 -8.49 -9.14
C GLU A 87 10.66 -8.48 -9.59
N THR A 88 10.91 -8.41 -10.90
CA THR A 88 12.29 -8.32 -11.41
C THR A 88 12.95 -7.01 -11.04
N ALA A 89 14.14 -7.08 -10.44
CA ALA A 89 14.93 -5.94 -10.04
C ALA A 89 15.94 -5.55 -11.15
N THR A 90 16.91 -6.43 -11.36
CA THR A 90 17.89 -6.39 -12.45
C THR A 90 18.08 -7.81 -13.00
N SER A 91 18.88 -7.99 -14.06
CA SER A 91 19.16 -9.31 -14.60
C SER A 91 19.62 -10.29 -13.51
N GLY A 92 18.87 -11.38 -13.30
CA GLY A 92 19.18 -12.41 -12.32
C GLY A 92 18.74 -12.13 -10.88
N SER A 93 17.98 -11.07 -10.61
CA SER A 93 17.53 -10.72 -9.24
C SER A 93 16.08 -10.22 -9.18
N VAL A 94 15.48 -10.34 -8.00
CA VAL A 94 14.08 -10.01 -7.74
C VAL A 94 13.90 -9.31 -6.39
N TYR A 95 12.79 -8.59 -6.25
CA TYR A 95 12.22 -8.12 -5.00
C TYR A 95 11.03 -9.00 -4.62
N LEU A 96 10.80 -9.18 -3.32
CA LEU A 96 9.48 -9.59 -2.82
C LEU A 96 8.58 -8.35 -2.80
N SER A 97 7.50 -8.38 -3.56
CA SER A 97 6.66 -7.21 -3.80
C SER A 97 5.17 -7.52 -3.71
N ILE A 98 4.40 -6.49 -3.41
CA ILE A 98 2.99 -6.42 -3.74
C ILE A 98 2.85 -5.40 -4.88
N TYR A 99 2.17 -5.74 -5.95
CA TYR A 99 2.03 -4.90 -7.16
C TYR A 99 0.63 -4.98 -7.74
N SER A 100 0.26 -3.96 -8.51
CA SER A 100 -0.99 -3.97 -9.27
C SER A 100 -0.98 -5.05 -10.34
N TYR A 101 -2.09 -5.78 -10.50
CA TYR A 101 -2.15 -6.91 -11.43
C TYR A 101 -3.54 -7.09 -12.02
N ASN A 102 -3.63 -7.08 -13.36
CA ASN A 102 -4.87 -7.34 -14.08
C ASN A 102 -4.87 -8.80 -14.60
N PRO A 103 -5.76 -9.67 -14.10
CA PRO A 103 -5.83 -11.07 -14.47
C PRO A 103 -6.45 -11.30 -15.84
N ARG A 104 -7.21 -10.32 -16.38
CA ARG A 104 -7.83 -10.44 -17.70
C ARG A 104 -6.79 -10.41 -18.82
N ASP A 105 -5.81 -9.51 -18.72
CA ASP A 105 -4.74 -9.34 -19.71
C ASP A 105 -3.36 -9.81 -19.21
N LYS A 106 -3.28 -10.28 -17.96
CA LYS A 106 -2.05 -10.75 -17.28
C LYS A 106 -0.97 -9.68 -17.17
N SER A 107 -1.34 -8.39 -17.23
CA SER A 107 -0.40 -7.28 -17.05
C SER A 107 -0.13 -7.00 -15.58
N ALA A 108 1.13 -6.71 -15.26
CA ALA A 108 1.56 -6.22 -13.96
C ALA A 108 1.90 -4.73 -14.07
N GLY A 109 1.42 -3.93 -13.11
CA GLY A 109 1.74 -2.52 -12.97
C GLY A 109 2.75 -2.28 -11.84
N PRO A 110 2.86 -1.05 -11.32
CA PRO A 110 3.84 -0.71 -10.30
C PRO A 110 3.62 -1.48 -8.98
N PHE A 111 4.71 -1.72 -8.26
CA PHE A 111 4.70 -2.23 -6.88
C PHE A 111 4.16 -1.19 -5.92
N ILE A 112 3.31 -1.58 -4.98
CA ILE A 112 2.81 -0.75 -3.88
C ILE A 112 3.53 -1.00 -2.56
N TRP A 113 4.25 -2.13 -2.48
CA TRP A 113 5.08 -2.49 -1.33
C TRP A 113 6.21 -3.40 -1.78
N ARG A 114 7.36 -3.28 -1.11
CA ARG A 114 8.52 -4.16 -1.27
C ARG A 114 9.11 -4.48 0.10
N ALA A 115 9.59 -5.71 0.27
CA ALA A 115 10.38 -6.08 1.42
C ALA A 115 11.60 -5.15 1.55
N ALA A 116 11.80 -4.58 2.73
CA ALA A 116 12.88 -3.64 3.02
C ALA A 116 13.51 -3.92 4.39
N THR A 117 14.78 -3.54 4.54
CA THR A 117 15.47 -3.52 5.82
C THR A 117 14.82 -2.51 6.77
N SER A 118 15.19 -2.56 8.06
CA SER A 118 14.78 -1.53 9.04
C SER A 118 15.24 -0.12 8.68
N SER A 119 16.28 0.01 7.85
CA SER A 119 16.76 1.28 7.28
C SER A 119 16.05 1.71 5.99
N GLY A 120 15.01 1.00 5.56
CA GLY A 120 14.22 1.32 4.38
C GLY A 120 14.84 0.92 3.04
N VAL A 121 15.93 0.14 3.04
CA VAL A 121 16.58 -0.33 1.81
C VAL A 121 15.86 -1.59 1.31
N HIS A 122 15.38 -1.56 0.06
CA HIS A 122 14.70 -2.71 -0.53
C HIS A 122 15.61 -3.93 -0.65
N VAL A 123 15.12 -5.08 -0.19
CA VAL A 123 15.88 -6.33 -0.16
C VAL A 123 15.83 -6.99 -1.53
N GLN A 124 16.95 -6.90 -2.25
CA GLN A 124 17.15 -7.54 -3.54
C GLN A 124 17.77 -8.92 -3.34
N VAL A 125 17.16 -9.96 -3.91
CA VAL A 125 17.62 -11.36 -3.77
C VAL A 125 17.81 -12.02 -5.14
N PRO A 126 18.59 -13.11 -5.26
CA PRO A 126 18.71 -13.86 -6.50
C PRO A 126 17.36 -14.30 -7.05
N ALA A 127 17.19 -14.35 -8.38
CA ALA A 127 15.89 -14.64 -8.99
C ALA A 127 15.29 -15.99 -8.58
N ALA A 128 16.11 -17.00 -8.26
CA ALA A 128 15.65 -18.32 -7.82
C ALA A 128 15.40 -18.42 -6.29
N SER A 129 15.23 -17.29 -5.61
CA SER A 129 14.90 -17.24 -4.17
C SER A 129 13.49 -17.74 -3.89
N SER A 130 13.17 -17.95 -2.62
CA SER A 130 11.89 -18.50 -2.18
C SER A 130 11.26 -17.69 -1.04
N LEU A 131 9.94 -17.77 -0.93
CA LEU A 131 9.19 -17.24 0.20
C LEU A 131 8.68 -18.41 1.04
N LYS A 132 9.07 -18.47 2.30
CA LYS A 132 8.64 -19.49 3.25
C LYS A 132 7.66 -18.91 4.26
N PHE A 133 6.56 -19.61 4.46
CA PHE A 133 5.64 -19.44 5.57
C PHE A 133 5.99 -20.52 6.59
N SER A 134 6.65 -20.10 7.66
CA SER A 134 7.25 -20.97 8.66
C SER A 134 6.25 -21.26 9.78
N LYS A 135 6.11 -22.53 10.19
CA LYS A 135 5.23 -22.97 11.28
C LYS A 135 5.45 -22.24 12.62
N SER A 136 6.56 -21.53 12.76
CA SER A 136 6.83 -20.61 13.88
C SER A 136 5.98 -19.34 13.88
N GLY A 137 5.14 -19.14 12.85
CA GLY A 137 4.32 -17.95 12.69
C GLY A 137 5.03 -16.81 11.97
N ASN A 138 5.96 -17.14 11.05
CA ASN A 138 6.80 -16.14 10.41
C ASN A 138 6.82 -16.28 8.88
N ILE A 139 7.18 -15.19 8.19
CA ILE A 139 7.41 -15.17 6.74
C ILE A 139 8.89 -14.90 6.51
N GLU A 140 9.52 -15.70 5.66
CA GLU A 140 10.97 -15.66 5.44
C GLU A 140 11.25 -15.59 3.93
N LEU A 141 11.88 -14.51 3.49
CA LEU A 141 12.47 -14.42 2.16
C LEU A 141 13.84 -15.07 2.20
N ILE A 142 13.99 -16.21 1.53
CA ILE A 142 15.17 -17.08 1.61
C ILE A 142 15.88 -17.07 0.26
N ASP A 143 17.17 -16.79 0.27
CA ASP A 143 18.00 -16.82 -0.94
C ASP A 143 18.32 -18.25 -1.42
N THR A 144 19.06 -18.35 -2.53
CA THR A 144 19.43 -19.64 -3.14
C THR A 144 20.41 -20.48 -2.30
N LYS A 145 21.02 -19.89 -1.27
CA LYS A 145 21.91 -20.57 -0.32
C LYS A 145 21.17 -21.02 0.94
N GLY A 146 19.88 -20.70 1.07
CA GLY A 146 19.09 -21.03 2.26
C GLY A 146 19.20 -19.97 3.37
N VAL A 147 19.75 -18.79 3.10
CA VAL A 147 19.88 -17.72 4.09
C VAL A 147 18.64 -16.84 4.07
N VAL A 148 18.10 -16.52 5.25
CA VAL A 148 16.98 -15.58 5.40
C VAL A 148 17.49 -14.16 5.17
N GLN A 149 17.02 -13.53 4.10
CA GLN A 149 17.38 -12.16 3.71
C GLN A 149 16.40 -11.12 4.24
N TRP A 150 15.14 -11.53 4.46
CA TRP A 150 14.12 -10.66 5.02
C TRP A 150 13.07 -11.44 5.79
N THR A 151 12.54 -10.83 6.85
CA THR A 151 11.44 -11.36 7.64
C THR A 151 10.74 -10.21 8.39
N PRO A 152 9.42 -10.31 8.66
CA PRO A 152 8.73 -9.31 9.48
C PRO A 152 9.04 -9.43 10.98
N MET A 153 9.92 -10.35 11.38
CA MET A 153 10.32 -10.60 12.78
C MET A 153 9.13 -10.96 13.69
N ALA A 154 8.13 -11.66 13.14
CA ALA A 154 6.92 -12.00 13.87
C ALA A 154 7.00 -13.32 14.67
N ALA A 155 8.15 -14.01 14.59
CA ALA A 155 8.39 -15.24 15.31
C ALA A 155 8.25 -15.05 16.83
N GLY A 156 7.51 -15.94 17.49
CA GLY A 156 7.28 -15.87 18.94
C GLY A 156 6.17 -14.90 19.37
N LEU A 157 5.57 -14.13 18.45
CA LEU A 157 4.47 -13.22 18.75
C LEU A 157 3.07 -13.89 18.70
N GLY A 158 3.02 -15.22 18.78
CA GLY A 158 1.75 -15.98 18.79
C GLY A 158 0.97 -15.92 17.47
N VAL A 159 1.65 -15.69 16.34
CA VAL A 159 1.01 -15.63 15.02
C VAL A 159 0.40 -16.98 14.64
N THR A 160 -0.84 -16.95 14.17
CA THR A 160 -1.65 -18.13 13.82
C THR A 160 -2.04 -18.17 12.35
N ASP A 161 -2.37 -17.01 11.77
CA ASP A 161 -2.86 -16.91 10.41
C ASP A 161 -2.13 -15.79 9.65
N PHE A 162 -1.83 -16.06 8.40
CA PHE A 162 -1.52 -15.06 7.37
C PHE A 162 -2.74 -14.81 6.51
N GLN A 163 -2.97 -13.55 6.15
CA GLN A 163 -3.97 -13.15 5.18
C GLN A 163 -3.39 -12.18 4.16
N PHE A 164 -3.77 -12.35 2.89
CA PHE A 164 -3.49 -11.40 1.82
C PHE A 164 -4.78 -11.05 1.07
N ASN A 165 -4.88 -9.79 0.62
CA ASN A 165 -6.08 -9.20 -0.01
C ASN A 165 -7.32 -9.18 0.91
N PHE A 166 -7.10 -8.94 2.21
CA PHE A 166 -8.21 -8.90 3.15
C PHE A 166 -8.98 -7.57 3.10
N ARG A 167 -10.24 -7.61 2.66
CA ARG A 167 -11.20 -6.53 2.92
C ARG A 167 -11.90 -6.72 4.28
N LYS A 168 -11.63 -5.84 5.25
CA LYS A 168 -12.42 -5.62 6.48
C LYS A 168 -13.46 -4.54 6.18
N GLN A 169 -14.67 -4.95 5.78
CA GLN A 169 -15.75 -4.01 5.40
C GLN A 169 -15.32 -3.02 4.28
N SER A 170 -16.18 -2.08 3.89
CA SER A 170 -16.08 -1.27 2.65
C SER A 170 -14.79 -0.47 2.45
N ASN A 171 -13.88 -0.42 3.43
CA ASN A 171 -12.77 0.55 3.48
C ASN A 171 -11.37 -0.09 3.58
N ALA A 172 -11.26 -1.41 3.43
CA ALA A 172 -9.96 -2.08 3.57
C ALA A 172 -9.17 -2.17 2.25
N ILE A 173 -7.86 -1.94 2.36
CA ILE A 173 -6.89 -1.95 1.26
C ILE A 173 -6.74 -3.38 0.72
N ALA A 174 -7.21 -3.60 -0.50
CA ALA A 174 -6.73 -4.74 -1.29
C ALA A 174 -5.21 -4.59 -1.48
N GLY A 175 -4.45 -5.67 -1.42
CA GLY A 175 -2.98 -5.62 -1.50
C GLY A 175 -2.25 -5.51 -0.16
N ASN A 176 -2.87 -5.84 0.99
CA ASN A 176 -2.16 -5.90 2.27
C ASN A 176 -1.87 -7.36 2.70
N MET A 177 -0.69 -7.60 3.24
CA MET A 177 -0.30 -8.79 3.98
C MET A 177 -0.54 -8.56 5.46
N LEU A 178 -1.27 -9.45 6.12
CA LEU A 178 -1.63 -9.36 7.53
C LEU A 178 -1.22 -10.64 8.26
N LEU A 179 -0.56 -10.49 9.41
CA LEU A 179 -0.30 -11.56 10.36
C LEU A 179 -1.18 -11.38 11.59
N TYR A 180 -1.91 -12.42 11.97
CA TYR A 180 -2.86 -12.41 13.08
C TYR A 180 -2.42 -13.32 14.22
N ASN A 181 -2.65 -12.90 15.47
CA ASN A 181 -2.54 -13.79 16.64
C ASN A 181 -3.84 -14.58 16.90
N GLN A 182 -3.83 -15.42 17.94
CA GLN A 182 -4.98 -16.24 18.37
C GLN A 182 -6.23 -15.40 18.67
N ASP A 183 -6.05 -14.18 19.18
CA ASP A 183 -7.13 -13.24 19.52
C ASP A 183 -7.63 -12.44 18.30
N ARG A 184 -7.17 -12.78 17.09
CA ARG A 184 -7.50 -12.10 15.82
C ARG A 184 -7.05 -10.63 15.78
N GLN A 185 -6.03 -10.27 16.55
CA GLN A 185 -5.34 -8.98 16.47
C GLN A 185 -4.26 -9.02 15.39
N VAL A 186 -4.06 -7.89 14.68
CA VAL A 186 -2.99 -7.74 13.69
C VAL A 186 -1.67 -7.55 14.45
N VAL A 187 -0.76 -8.50 14.29
CA VAL A 187 0.58 -8.49 14.88
C VAL A 187 1.58 -7.78 13.97
N TRP A 188 1.40 -7.94 12.66
CA TRP A 188 2.21 -7.29 11.65
C TRP A 188 1.40 -7.11 10.38
N GLN A 189 1.74 -6.08 9.62
CA GLN A 189 1.17 -5.83 8.30
C GLN A 189 2.19 -5.22 7.35
N SER A 190 2.10 -5.55 6.06
CA SER A 190 2.96 -4.92 5.03
C SER A 190 2.61 -3.46 4.84
N ILE A 191 1.32 -3.14 4.94
CA ILE A 191 0.77 -1.81 4.76
C ILE A 191 0.09 -1.43 6.08
N PRO A 192 0.60 -0.40 6.80
CA PRO A 192 0.07 0.01 8.10
C PRO A 192 -1.41 0.42 8.04
N ASP A 193 -2.09 0.31 9.18
CA ASP A 193 -3.54 0.34 9.31
C ASP A 193 -4.15 1.65 8.77
N VAL A 194 -5.21 1.48 7.99
CA VAL A 194 -5.88 2.50 7.16
C VAL A 194 -6.83 3.38 7.97
N GLU A 195 -7.06 3.05 9.25
CA GLU A 195 -7.95 3.84 10.10
C GLU A 195 -7.46 5.28 10.32
N LYS A 196 -6.22 5.59 9.93
CA LYS A 196 -5.74 6.96 9.72
C LYS A 196 -4.90 6.98 8.45
N ASN A 197 -5.53 7.02 7.27
CA ASN A 197 -4.89 7.22 5.98
C ASN A 197 -4.13 8.56 5.98
N SER A 198 -2.93 8.53 6.58
CA SER A 198 -2.23 9.74 6.95
C SER A 198 -0.75 9.47 7.15
N PHE A 199 0.07 10.31 6.56
CA PHE A 199 1.51 10.33 6.79
C PHE A 199 1.79 11.13 8.06
N LYS A 200 2.51 10.54 9.02
CA LYS A 200 2.87 11.19 10.29
C LYS A 200 4.35 11.24 10.47
N PHE A 201 4.83 12.34 11.04
CA PHE A 201 6.25 12.54 11.35
C PHE A 201 6.38 13.25 12.69
N ASP A 202 7.11 12.62 13.61
CA ASP A 202 7.49 13.20 14.90
C ASP A 202 8.70 14.10 14.66
N MET A 203 8.50 15.42 14.79
CA MET A 203 9.53 16.42 14.59
C MET A 203 10.37 16.63 15.85
N GLU A 204 9.83 16.33 17.04
CA GLU A 204 10.51 16.57 18.32
C GLU A 204 11.60 15.53 18.60
N HIS A 205 11.36 14.27 18.23
CA HIS A 205 12.25 13.16 18.54
C HIS A 205 13.04 12.63 17.33
N ARG A 206 12.89 13.23 16.14
CA ARG A 206 13.61 12.82 14.92
C ARG A 206 14.47 13.98 14.40
N PRO A 207 15.59 13.67 13.71
CA PRO A 207 16.36 14.70 13.00
C PRO A 207 15.53 15.30 11.86
N ASP A 208 16.00 16.42 11.31
CA ASP A 208 15.44 17.01 10.10
C ASP A 208 15.22 15.95 9.02
N MET A 209 14.02 15.94 8.44
CA MET A 209 13.77 15.18 7.24
C MET A 209 13.74 16.10 6.03
N VAL A 210 14.69 15.91 5.13
CA VAL A 210 14.90 16.75 3.96
C VAL A 210 14.54 15.97 2.70
N CYS A 211 13.45 16.36 2.04
CA CYS A 211 12.99 15.80 0.78
C CYS A 211 13.46 16.65 -0.40
N THR A 212 14.40 16.13 -1.19
CA THR A 212 15.03 16.82 -2.32
C THR A 212 14.36 16.44 -3.64
N ASN A 213 13.97 17.44 -4.43
CA ASN A 213 13.34 17.27 -5.73
C ASN A 213 14.39 16.95 -6.82
N GLN A 214 14.60 15.69 -7.19
CA GLN A 214 15.57 15.30 -8.22
C GLN A 214 14.89 15.04 -9.58
N ARG A 215 15.65 15.05 -10.68
CA ARG A 215 15.17 14.69 -12.02
C ARG A 215 14.37 13.39 -12.07
N GLN A 216 14.72 12.41 -11.26
CA GLN A 216 14.15 11.06 -11.28
C GLN A 216 13.02 10.84 -10.25
N GLY A 217 12.79 11.79 -9.34
CA GLY A 217 11.86 11.65 -8.22
C GLY A 217 12.29 12.46 -7.00
N VAL A 218 11.54 12.37 -5.91
CA VAL A 218 11.95 12.94 -4.61
C VAL A 218 12.81 11.93 -3.85
N GLN A 219 13.88 12.41 -3.23
CA GLN A 219 14.68 11.65 -2.28
C GLN A 219 14.64 12.32 -0.90
N CYS A 220 14.18 11.61 0.13
CA CYS A 220 14.15 12.11 1.51
C CYS A 220 15.28 11.53 2.37
N THR A 221 15.88 12.36 3.23
CA THR A 221 16.94 11.97 4.17
C THR A 221 16.60 12.51 5.58
N PRO A 222 16.53 11.65 6.63
CA PRO A 222 16.56 10.19 6.54
C PRO A 222 15.40 9.67 5.68
N PRO A 223 15.51 8.46 5.10
CA PRO A 223 14.43 7.89 4.32
C PRO A 223 13.18 7.77 5.19
N LEU A 224 12.02 8.04 4.58
CA LEU A 224 10.73 7.84 5.22
C LEU A 224 10.63 6.38 5.69
N GLU A 225 10.22 6.14 6.95
CA GLU A 225 9.88 4.78 7.44
C GLU A 225 8.78 4.14 6.58
N TYR A 226 8.02 4.95 5.85
CA TYR A 226 7.06 4.54 4.83
C TYR A 226 7.31 5.31 3.51
N PRO A 227 8.12 4.77 2.59
CA PRO A 227 8.28 5.36 1.27
C PRO A 227 7.04 5.04 0.43
N MET A 228 6.02 5.90 0.45
CA MET A 228 4.91 5.82 -0.50
C MET A 228 5.41 6.33 -1.85
N HIS A 229 6.08 5.45 -2.57
CA HIS A 229 6.68 5.65 -3.90
C HIS A 229 7.56 6.91 -4.05
N PRO A 230 8.89 6.75 -4.06
CA PRO A 230 9.69 7.49 -5.02
C PRO A 230 9.30 6.94 -6.42
N SER A 231 8.14 7.37 -6.92
CA SER A 231 7.75 7.05 -8.28
C SER A 231 8.84 7.61 -9.18
N LYS A 232 9.38 6.76 -10.07
CA LYS A 232 9.96 7.26 -11.33
C LYS A 232 8.89 8.17 -11.92
N GLY A 233 9.09 9.48 -11.82
CA GLY A 233 8.06 10.51 -11.99
C GLY A 233 7.08 10.15 -13.10
N SER A 234 5.81 10.03 -12.75
CA SER A 234 4.77 9.76 -13.73
C SER A 234 4.36 11.02 -14.46
N ASP A 235 4.04 10.84 -15.75
CA ASP A 235 3.53 11.84 -16.68
C ASP A 235 4.30 13.15 -16.65
N SER A 236 5.61 13.07 -16.91
CA SER A 236 6.51 14.16 -17.32
C SER A 236 6.56 15.45 -16.45
N HIS A 237 5.84 15.50 -15.33
CA HIS A 237 5.58 16.76 -14.62
C HIS A 237 5.51 16.68 -13.09
N ARG A 238 5.65 15.54 -12.38
CA ARG A 238 5.48 15.57 -10.90
C ARG A 238 6.36 14.58 -10.14
N ASN A 239 6.95 15.04 -9.04
CA ASN A 239 7.77 14.24 -8.13
C ASN A 239 7.08 14.15 -6.75
N LEU A 240 6.77 12.94 -6.29
CA LEU A 240 5.91 12.68 -5.14
C LEU A 240 6.72 12.57 -3.84
N ILE A 241 6.21 13.19 -2.76
CA ILE A 241 6.75 13.09 -1.39
C ILE A 241 5.94 12.06 -0.61
N SER A 242 4.61 12.10 -0.73
CA SER A 242 3.68 11.17 -0.07
C SER A 242 2.40 11.08 -0.91
N LEU A 243 1.85 9.88 -1.09
CA LEU A 243 0.62 9.64 -1.85
C LEU A 243 -0.15 8.49 -1.22
N ASP A 244 -1.48 8.47 -1.30
CA ASP A 244 -2.30 7.33 -0.85
C ASP A 244 -2.27 6.15 -1.82
N ILE A 245 -2.32 4.93 -1.29
CA ILE A 245 -2.53 3.69 -2.04
C ILE A 245 -3.89 3.63 -2.75
N ASN A 246 -4.94 4.26 -2.21
CA ASN A 246 -6.25 4.34 -2.86
C ASN A 246 -6.37 5.52 -3.84
N GLY A 247 -5.38 6.41 -3.88
CA GLY A 247 -5.35 7.49 -4.84
C GLY A 247 -6.35 8.63 -4.60
N LEU A 248 -6.44 9.10 -3.36
CA LEU A 248 -7.20 10.31 -3.06
C LEU A 248 -6.32 11.54 -3.22
N TYR A 249 -5.40 11.81 -2.30
CA TYR A 249 -4.51 12.97 -2.38
C TYR A 249 -3.03 12.60 -2.30
N ALA A 250 -2.20 13.42 -2.93
CA ALA A 250 -0.75 13.35 -2.89
C ALA A 250 -0.14 14.71 -2.56
N LEU A 251 0.99 14.68 -1.85
CA LEU A 251 1.90 15.80 -1.60
C LEU A 251 3.14 15.62 -2.48
N GLY A 252 3.54 16.65 -3.19
CA GLY A 252 4.73 16.58 -4.02
C GLY A 252 5.10 17.88 -4.73
N PHE A 253 6.16 17.82 -5.51
CA PHE A 253 6.61 18.87 -6.42
C PHE A 253 5.88 18.76 -7.76
N GLU A 254 5.02 19.73 -8.04
CA GLU A 254 4.30 19.89 -9.30
C GLU A 254 5.11 20.77 -10.25
N LYS A 255 5.56 20.21 -11.37
CA LYS A 255 6.30 20.94 -12.41
C LYS A 255 5.38 21.94 -13.12
N SER A 256 5.95 23.11 -13.37
CA SER A 256 5.42 24.19 -14.19
C SER A 256 6.43 24.52 -15.28
N THR A 257 6.11 25.51 -16.13
CA THR A 257 7.04 26.01 -17.15
C THR A 257 8.28 26.71 -16.58
N ARG A 258 8.28 27.11 -15.30
CA ARG A 258 9.33 27.91 -14.68
C ARG A 258 10.03 27.23 -13.50
N GLY A 259 9.62 26.03 -13.12
CA GLY A 259 10.11 25.34 -11.93
C GLY A 259 9.04 24.44 -11.33
N PHE A 260 9.09 24.22 -10.01
CA PHE A 260 8.21 23.30 -9.30
C PHE A 260 7.48 24.00 -8.15
N HIS A 261 6.19 23.72 -8.00
CA HIS A 261 5.39 24.10 -6.86
C HIS A 261 5.33 22.97 -5.84
N LEU A 262 5.52 23.25 -4.56
CA LEU A 262 5.10 22.32 -3.51
C LEU A 262 3.57 22.33 -3.43
N SER A 263 2.95 21.17 -3.67
CA SER A 263 1.51 21.10 -3.93
C SER A 263 0.86 19.87 -3.31
N ILE A 264 -0.42 20.00 -2.97
CA ILE A 264 -1.32 18.89 -2.66
C ILE A 264 -2.36 18.79 -3.78
N TYR A 265 -2.54 17.60 -4.34
CA TYR A 265 -3.45 17.37 -5.46
C TYR A 265 -4.05 15.96 -5.42
N PRO A 266 -5.22 15.76 -6.06
CA PRO A 266 -5.73 14.42 -6.26
C PRO A 266 -4.78 13.57 -7.11
N TRP A 267 -4.62 12.28 -6.80
CA TRP A 267 -3.69 11.41 -7.51
C TRP A 267 -4.31 10.05 -7.83
N SER A 268 -4.36 9.64 -9.10
CA SER A 268 -4.80 8.29 -9.48
C SER A 268 -3.59 7.38 -9.69
N PRO A 269 -3.30 6.43 -8.79
CA PRO A 269 -2.19 5.48 -8.97
C PRO A 269 -2.46 4.50 -10.11
N ILE A 270 -3.73 4.16 -10.37
CA ILE A 270 -4.13 3.26 -11.47
C ILE A 270 -3.85 3.90 -12.82
N ARG A 271 -4.23 5.18 -12.99
CA ARG A 271 -4.03 5.91 -14.24
C ARG A 271 -2.68 6.59 -14.32
N ASN A 272 -1.96 6.64 -13.20
CA ASN A 272 -0.71 7.37 -13.04
C ASN A 272 -0.87 8.89 -13.31
N THR A 273 -2.06 9.46 -13.05
CA THR A 273 -2.39 10.84 -13.39
C THR A 273 -2.70 11.68 -12.16
N ALA A 274 -2.28 12.94 -12.16
CA ALA A 274 -2.64 13.92 -11.14
C ALA A 274 -3.82 14.80 -11.57
N GLY A 275 -4.69 15.13 -10.61
CA GLY A 275 -5.70 16.17 -10.74
C GLY A 275 -5.15 17.58 -10.49
N PRO A 276 -6.02 18.60 -10.55
CA PRO A 276 -5.65 19.97 -10.21
C PRO A 276 -5.23 20.09 -8.74
N ALA A 277 -4.22 20.91 -8.46
CA ALA A 277 -3.80 21.17 -7.09
C ALA A 277 -4.90 21.85 -6.29
N ILE A 278 -5.23 21.27 -5.13
CA ILE A 278 -6.13 21.86 -4.15
C ILE A 278 -5.38 22.83 -3.24
N TRP A 279 -4.07 22.63 -3.06
CA TRP A 279 -3.23 23.52 -2.27
C TRP A 279 -1.85 23.66 -2.88
N ARG A 280 -1.26 24.86 -2.77
CA ARG A 280 0.14 25.14 -3.09
C ARG A 280 0.77 26.02 -2.02
N ALA A 281 2.06 25.81 -1.77
CA ALA A 281 2.86 26.75 -0.98
C ALA A 281 2.82 28.13 -1.65
N ALA A 282 2.49 29.17 -0.88
CA ALA A 282 2.34 30.51 -1.42
C ALA A 282 2.72 31.58 -0.38
N THR A 283 3.36 32.64 -0.85
CA THR A 283 3.79 33.80 -0.05
C THR A 283 3.13 35.06 -0.61
N ARG A 284 2.52 35.89 0.25
CA ARG A 284 1.86 37.16 -0.14
C ARG A 284 0.89 37.01 -1.34
N GLY A 285 0.11 35.93 -1.36
CA GLY A 285 -0.91 35.68 -2.39
C GLY A 285 -0.40 35.06 -3.70
N ALA A 286 0.89 34.78 -3.83
CA ALA A 286 1.47 34.14 -5.02
C ALA A 286 2.07 32.78 -4.70
N ASN A 287 1.81 31.79 -5.56
CA ASN A 287 2.39 30.45 -5.45
C ASN A 287 3.90 30.52 -5.59
N VAL A 288 4.60 29.85 -4.68
CA VAL A 288 6.06 29.82 -4.65
C VAL A 288 6.58 28.73 -5.59
N LEU A 289 7.70 29.02 -6.24
CA LEU A 289 8.41 28.10 -7.14
C LEU A 289 9.80 27.83 -6.59
N VAL A 290 10.25 26.60 -6.78
CA VAL A 290 11.66 26.21 -6.64
C VAL A 290 12.15 25.60 -7.95
N ASP A 291 13.46 25.58 -8.13
CA ASP A 291 14.12 24.88 -9.23
C ASP A 291 14.28 23.37 -8.93
N GLU A 292 14.83 22.64 -9.89
CA GLU A 292 15.27 21.26 -9.64
C GLU A 292 16.32 21.27 -8.52
N ARG A 293 16.28 20.24 -7.66
CA ARG A 293 17.05 20.11 -6.41
C ARG A 293 16.60 21.03 -5.28
N GLY A 294 15.50 21.78 -5.44
CA GLY A 294 14.81 22.40 -4.32
C GLY A 294 14.42 21.36 -3.26
N THR A 295 14.41 21.78 -2.01
CA THR A 295 14.17 20.90 -0.86
C THR A 295 12.92 21.30 -0.10
N PHE A 296 12.19 20.29 0.38
CA PHE A 296 11.13 20.45 1.36
C PHE A 296 11.56 19.76 2.65
N THR A 297 11.71 20.55 3.72
CA THR A 297 12.24 20.09 4.99
C THR A 297 11.15 20.08 6.05
N PHE A 298 11.07 18.97 6.77
CA PHE A 298 10.41 18.82 8.05
C PHE A 298 11.46 19.03 9.12
N SER A 299 11.52 20.24 9.65
CA SER A 299 12.56 20.63 10.59
C SER A 299 12.25 20.09 11.98
N HIS A 300 13.27 19.60 12.68
CA HIS A 300 13.18 19.15 14.06
C HIS A 300 12.76 20.27 15.02
N ASP A 301 12.95 21.53 14.63
CA ASP A 301 12.46 22.68 15.38
C ASP A 301 10.96 22.95 15.19
N GLY A 302 10.24 22.13 14.41
CA GLY A 302 8.79 22.22 14.26
C GLY A 302 8.32 23.11 13.11
N ALA A 303 9.16 23.36 12.10
CA ALA A 303 8.76 24.09 10.89
C ALA A 303 8.74 23.22 9.63
N LEU A 304 7.86 23.60 8.71
CA LEU A 304 7.98 23.19 7.31
C LEU A 304 8.73 24.27 6.56
N GLU A 305 9.72 23.88 5.77
CA GLU A 305 10.56 24.81 5.01
C GLU A 305 10.67 24.35 3.56
N LEU A 306 10.49 25.28 2.63
CA LEU A 306 10.75 25.08 1.21
C LEU A 306 11.93 25.96 0.82
N LYS A 307 12.99 25.33 0.30
CA LYS A 307 14.22 26.00 -0.14
C LYS A 307 14.48 25.70 -1.62
N ASP A 308 15.09 26.64 -2.32
CA ASP A 308 15.60 26.42 -3.67
C ASP A 308 16.93 25.63 -3.66
N SER A 309 17.47 25.31 -4.83
CA SER A 309 18.72 24.54 -4.98
C SER A 309 19.96 25.25 -4.42
N HIS A 310 19.89 26.56 -4.17
CA HIS A 310 20.94 27.36 -3.54
C HIS A 310 20.73 27.48 -2.02
N ASN A 311 19.84 26.66 -1.45
CA ASN A 311 19.50 26.64 -0.03
C ASN A 311 18.83 27.93 0.48
N LYS A 312 18.29 28.77 -0.43
CA LYS A 312 17.54 29.97 -0.04
C LYS A 312 16.13 29.58 0.37
N LEU A 313 15.72 30.00 1.57
CA LEU A 313 14.34 29.83 2.05
C LEU A 313 13.37 30.66 1.23
N VAL A 314 12.39 30.00 0.61
CA VAL A 314 11.36 30.65 -0.23
C VAL A 314 9.95 30.57 0.36
N TRP A 315 9.70 29.61 1.25
CA TRP A 315 8.44 29.50 1.99
C TRP A 315 8.66 28.74 3.31
N THR A 316 7.91 29.10 4.36
CA THR A 316 7.88 28.38 5.64
C THR A 316 6.54 28.58 6.34
N THR A 317 6.19 27.66 7.24
CA THR A 317 5.01 27.76 8.13
C THR A 317 5.19 28.73 9.29
N ASN A 318 6.43 29.14 9.62
CA ASN A 318 6.76 29.97 10.79
C ASN A 318 6.28 29.35 12.13
N THR A 319 6.39 28.02 12.25
CA THR A 319 5.96 27.25 13.43
C THR A 319 7.11 26.74 14.28
N GLN A 320 8.32 27.27 14.07
CA GLN A 320 9.51 26.95 14.86
C GLN A 320 9.22 27.10 16.37
N GLY A 321 9.60 26.09 17.15
CA GLY A 321 9.36 25.97 18.59
C GLY A 321 7.91 25.72 19.00
N LYS A 322 6.98 25.50 18.05
CA LYS A 322 5.55 25.32 18.33
C LYS A 322 5.00 23.97 17.89
N ALA A 323 5.49 23.42 16.78
CA ALA A 323 5.05 22.09 16.33
C ALA A 323 5.98 20.99 16.84
N SER A 324 5.41 19.86 17.22
CA SER A 324 6.08 18.60 17.58
C SER A 324 5.75 17.48 16.61
N ASP A 325 4.61 17.54 15.92
CA ASP A 325 4.19 16.51 14.98
C ASP A 325 3.64 17.10 13.69
N LEU A 326 3.85 16.36 12.60
CA LEU A 326 3.20 16.55 11.32
C LEU A 326 2.21 15.41 11.05
N ASN A 327 1.12 15.76 10.39
CA ASN A 327 0.16 14.82 9.82
C ASN A 327 -0.29 15.30 8.44
N PHE A 328 -0.07 14.51 7.40
CA PHE A 328 -0.73 14.68 6.11
C PHE A 328 -1.86 13.69 6.00
N ASN A 329 -3.11 14.13 6.11
CA ASN A 329 -4.28 13.29 5.88
C ASN A 329 -4.47 13.09 4.38
N LEU A 330 -4.33 11.86 3.95
CA LEU A 330 -4.37 11.43 2.56
C LEU A 330 -5.81 11.26 2.03
N ASP A 331 -6.80 11.11 2.90
CA ASP A 331 -8.22 11.12 2.52
C ASP A 331 -8.73 12.53 2.23
N SER A 332 -8.30 13.51 3.03
CA SER A 332 -8.79 14.88 2.94
C SER A 332 -7.85 15.82 2.19
N GLY A 333 -6.61 15.41 1.92
CA GLY A 333 -5.58 16.27 1.35
C GLY A 333 -5.18 17.41 2.28
N GLU A 334 -5.23 17.20 3.59
CA GLU A 334 -4.93 18.22 4.59
C GLU A 334 -3.62 17.94 5.30
N LEU A 335 -2.69 18.90 5.24
CA LEU A 335 -1.43 18.89 5.96
C LEU A 335 -1.58 19.70 7.24
N ARG A 336 -1.32 19.09 8.39
CA ARG A 336 -1.47 19.70 9.72
C ARG A 336 -0.19 19.57 10.53
N LEU A 337 0.14 20.63 11.25
CA LEU A 337 1.14 20.62 12.30
C LEU A 337 0.45 20.66 13.66
N TYR A 338 0.93 19.85 14.59
CA TYR A 338 0.45 19.79 15.97
C TYR A 338 1.54 20.18 16.94
N ASN A 339 1.17 20.76 18.08
CA ASN A 339 2.05 20.87 19.24
C ASN A 339 2.00 19.60 20.11
N VAL A 340 2.84 19.57 21.16
CA VAL A 340 2.94 18.44 22.12
C VAL A 340 1.58 18.10 22.76
N GLY A 341 0.73 19.11 22.96
CA GLY A 341 -0.64 18.96 23.47
C GLY A 341 -1.65 18.45 22.45
N ARG A 342 -1.22 18.05 21.24
CA ARG A 342 -2.06 17.63 20.10
C ARG A 342 -3.03 18.70 19.58
N SER A 343 -2.75 19.98 19.85
CA SER A 343 -3.47 21.10 19.25
C SER A 343 -2.86 21.47 17.90
N ILE A 344 -3.71 21.78 16.91
CA ILE A 344 -3.26 22.22 15.58
C ILE A 344 -2.64 23.62 15.71
N VAL A 345 -1.40 23.77 15.23
CA VAL A 345 -0.68 25.06 15.18
C VAL A 345 -0.59 25.62 13.77
N TRP A 346 -0.85 24.79 12.75
CA TRP A 346 -0.94 25.19 11.35
C TRP A 346 -1.70 24.14 10.54
N SER A 347 -2.49 24.55 9.55
CA SER A 347 -3.13 23.66 8.58
C SER A 347 -3.13 24.23 7.16
N SER A 348 -2.93 23.36 6.17
CA SER A 348 -3.11 23.71 4.75
C SER A 348 -4.55 24.08 4.39
N ALA A 349 -5.54 23.62 5.17
CA ALA A 349 -6.96 23.88 4.93
C ALA A 349 -7.44 25.27 5.36
N GLU A 350 -6.70 25.97 6.23
CA GLU A 350 -7.11 27.30 6.72
C GLU A 350 -7.20 28.34 5.59
N ARG A 351 -6.50 28.13 4.48
CA ARG A 351 -6.62 28.96 3.27
C ARG A 351 -7.90 28.73 2.46
N HIS A 352 -8.60 27.62 2.63
CA HIS A 352 -9.86 27.33 1.92
C HIS A 352 -11.09 28.01 2.52
N ARG A 353 -10.97 28.66 3.69
CA ARG A 353 -12.07 29.40 4.32
C ARG A 353 -12.06 30.90 4.04
N ALA A 354 -11.09 31.38 3.27
CA ALA A 354 -10.91 32.80 2.96
C ALA A 354 -11.14 33.14 1.46
N SER A 355 -11.85 32.28 0.73
CA SER A 355 -12.27 32.52 -0.66
C SER A 355 -13.78 32.62 -0.78
#